data_AF-A0A086XQ71-F1
#
_entry.id   AF-A0A086XQ71-F1
#
_cell.length_a   1.000
_cell.length_b   1.000
_cell.length_c   1.000
_cell.angle_alpha   90.00
_cell.angle_beta   90.00
_cell.angle_gamma   90.00
#
_symmetry.space_group_name_H-M   'P 1'
#
loop_
_entity.id
_entity.type
_entity.pdbx_description
1 polymer ?
#
loop_
_entity_poly.entity_id
_entity_poly.type
_entity_poly.pdbx_seq_one_letter_code
_entity_poly.pdbx_strand_id
1 'polypeptide(L)'
;MKAERVEIESAVGKAKAESDQLNKLLNSTKEDIDKLQTQEKDLRQKNRSAEESLRNLMAHISKESARKDELVREVRLFPSEIAGFVKEGNRSITTYIWIGVPFLAVLIGILALIFANAVNLTQLYKEVDSIDIWTVFLTRIPFVLVAIALIEASGYIVGRLAFEVIRINRQRVEFAKLSIIAKDVSAAAAARVENMTEQEVFEAETQLKMELLREHMKNYVGDEFEYKGTGFIAAIKGVADRLSRKPTE
;
A
#
# COMPACT_ATOMS: atom_id res chain seq x y z
N MET A 1 91.50 44.07 40.27
CA MET A 1 90.68 44.86 39.31
C MET A 1 90.51 44.23 37.92
N LYS A 2 91.55 43.76 37.20
CA LYS A 2 91.34 43.13 35.88
C LYS A 2 90.78 41.69 35.95
N ALA A 3 91.24 40.89 36.92
CA ALA A 3 90.78 39.50 37.08
C ALA A 3 89.30 39.39 37.51
N GLU A 4 88.87 40.18 38.50
CA GLU A 4 87.45 40.24 38.93
C GLU A 4 86.50 40.70 37.83
N ARG A 5 86.92 41.63 36.95
CA ARG A 5 86.08 42.06 35.81
C ARG A 5 85.86 40.94 34.81
N VAL A 6 86.88 40.12 34.54
CA VAL A 6 86.78 38.98 33.60
C VAL A 6 85.88 37.88 34.16
N GLU A 7 85.93 37.63 35.47
CA GLU A 7 85.09 36.63 36.12
C GLU A 7 83.62 37.07 36.19
N ILE A 8 83.36 38.34 36.49
CA ILE A 8 82.01 38.93 36.45
C ILE A 8 81.48 38.97 35.00
N GLU A 9 82.29 39.34 34.01
CA GLU A 9 81.88 39.31 32.59
C GLU A 9 81.58 37.88 32.12
N SER A 10 82.32 36.87 32.59
CA SER A 10 82.04 35.47 32.30
C SER A 10 80.74 34.98 32.95
N ALA A 11 80.51 35.35 34.21
CA ALA A 11 79.27 35.01 34.92
C ALA A 11 78.04 35.69 34.30
N VAL A 12 78.17 36.97 33.91
CA VAL A 12 77.12 37.72 33.18
C VAL A 12 76.89 37.11 31.80
N GLY A 13 77.94 36.67 31.10
CA GLY A 13 77.83 35.97 29.82
C GLY A 13 77.09 34.63 29.94
N LYS A 14 77.38 33.83 30.98
CA LYS A 14 76.68 32.58 31.26
C LYS A 14 75.21 32.80 31.63
N ALA A 15 74.93 33.74 32.54
CA ALA A 15 73.56 34.08 32.93
C ALA A 15 72.74 34.61 31.74
N LYS A 16 73.35 35.37 30.83
CA LYS A 16 72.70 35.85 29.60
C LYS A 16 72.43 34.71 28.62
N ALA A 17 73.37 33.78 28.46
CA ALA A 17 73.18 32.59 27.64
C ALA A 17 72.07 31.67 28.19
N GLU A 18 72.01 31.48 29.51
CA GLU A 18 70.93 30.75 30.18
C GLU A 18 69.59 31.46 30.02
N SER A 19 69.54 32.79 30.15
CA SER A 19 68.31 33.57 29.91
C SER A 19 67.83 33.48 28.46
N ASP A 20 68.74 33.46 27.48
CA ASP A 20 68.39 33.31 26.07
C ASP A 20 67.91 31.89 25.74
N GLN A 21 68.50 30.87 26.37
CA GLN A 21 68.02 29.48 26.27
C GLN A 21 66.64 29.31 26.93
N LEU A 22 66.43 29.89 28.11
CA LEU A 22 65.14 29.87 28.79
C LEU A 22 64.06 30.57 27.95
N ASN A 23 64.37 31.71 27.34
CA ASN A 23 63.43 32.42 26.47
C ASN A 23 63.07 31.61 25.21
N LYS A 24 64.04 30.90 24.63
CA LYS A 24 63.77 29.99 23.49
C LYS A 24 62.87 28.83 23.90
N LEU A 25 63.15 28.20 25.04
CA LEU A 25 62.31 27.13 25.60
C LEU A 25 60.89 27.64 25.92
N LEU A 26 60.77 28.81 26.55
CA LEU A 26 59.50 29.44 26.87
C LEU A 26 58.67 29.67 25.61
N ASN A 27 59.29 30.19 24.54
CA ASN A 27 58.61 30.43 23.27
C ASN A 27 58.18 29.12 22.60
N SER A 28 59.02 28.07 22.60
CA SER A 28 58.63 26.77 22.05
C SER A 28 57.50 26.12 22.85
N THR A 29 57.55 26.19 24.18
CA THR A 29 56.50 25.64 25.04
C THR A 29 55.19 26.41 24.86
N LYS A 30 55.25 27.74 24.64
CA LYS A 30 54.08 28.55 24.34
C LYS A 30 53.45 28.18 23.00
N GLU A 31 54.26 27.98 21.96
CA GLU A 31 53.78 27.49 20.67
C GLU A 31 53.14 26.10 20.77
N ASP A 32 53.71 25.20 21.59
CA ASP A 32 53.14 23.87 21.80
C ASP A 32 51.83 23.91 22.61
N ILE A 33 51.72 24.82 23.58
CA ILE A 33 50.46 25.08 24.30
C ILE A 33 49.37 25.59 23.34
N ASP A 34 49.71 26.52 22.45
CA ASP A 34 48.76 27.06 21.46
C ASP A 34 48.32 25.98 20.45
N LYS A 35 49.23 25.12 20.00
CA LYS A 35 48.91 23.95 19.16
C LYS A 35 47.99 22.97 19.88
N LEU A 36 48.29 22.63 21.13
CA LEU A 36 47.48 21.72 21.93
C LEU A 36 46.09 22.29 22.23
N GLN A 37 45.97 23.58 22.52
CA GLN A 37 44.66 24.24 22.68
C GLN A 37 43.86 24.23 21.38
N THR A 38 44.51 24.42 20.23
CA THR A 38 43.84 24.37 18.93
C THR A 38 43.35 22.95 18.62
N GLN A 39 44.16 21.93 18.91
CA GLN A 39 43.77 20.53 18.78
C GLN A 39 42.64 20.14 19.74
N GLU A 40 42.67 20.62 20.98
CA GLU A 40 41.59 20.36 21.95
C GLU A 40 40.26 20.98 21.47
N LYS A 41 40.30 22.19 20.92
CA LYS A 41 39.11 22.83 20.33
C LYS A 41 38.58 22.05 19.13
N ASP A 42 39.45 21.61 18.22
CA ASP A 42 39.06 20.82 17.06
C ASP A 42 38.48 19.45 17.47
N LEU A 43 39.09 18.77 18.44
CA LEU A 43 38.59 17.52 18.99
C LEU A 43 37.23 17.71 19.69
N ARG A 44 37.05 18.78 20.47
CA ARG A 44 35.75 19.11 21.08
C ARG A 44 34.68 19.39 20.02
N GLN A 45 35.03 20.09 18.95
CA GLN A 45 34.10 20.37 17.85
C GLN A 45 33.71 19.08 17.13
N LYS A 46 34.67 18.20 16.83
CA LYS A 46 34.42 16.88 16.24
C LYS A 46 33.51 16.03 17.15
N ASN A 47 33.77 16.02 18.45
CA ASN A 47 32.96 15.25 19.39
C ASN A 47 31.50 15.76 19.44
N ARG A 48 31.30 17.08 19.46
CA ARG A 48 29.94 17.67 19.37
C ARG A 48 29.24 17.31 18.06
N SER A 49 29.95 17.37 16.94
CA SER A 49 29.36 17.00 15.63
C SER A 49 29.00 15.50 15.54
N ALA A 50 29.79 14.64 16.20
CA ALA A 50 29.52 13.21 16.30
C ALA A 50 28.29 12.94 17.19
N GLU A 51 28.17 13.64 18.32
CA GLU A 51 26.99 13.57 19.20
C GLU A 51 25.71 14.04 18.50
N GLU A 52 25.76 15.13 17.73
CA GLU A 52 24.63 15.61 16.92
C GLU A 52 24.24 14.60 15.83
N SER A 53 25.23 14.02 15.15
CA SER A 53 25.00 12.97 14.15
C SER A 53 24.35 11.73 14.76
N LEU A 54 24.80 11.32 15.95
CA LEU A 54 24.19 10.22 16.71
C LEU A 54 22.74 10.53 17.10
N ARG A 55 22.45 11.74 17.60
CA ARG A 55 21.07 12.15 17.94
C ARG A 55 20.17 12.15 16.72
N ASN A 56 20.65 12.69 15.59
CA ASN A 56 19.89 12.67 14.35
C ASN A 56 19.66 11.24 13.86
N LEU A 57 20.67 10.38 13.92
CA LEU A 57 20.54 8.97 13.52
C LEU A 57 19.56 8.23 14.43
N MET A 58 19.60 8.45 15.75
CA MET A 58 18.64 7.88 16.70
C MET A 58 17.21 8.38 16.43
N ALA A 59 17.02 9.67 16.12
CA ALA A 59 15.73 10.23 15.75
C ALA A 59 15.21 9.63 14.44
N HIS A 60 16.09 9.42 13.45
CA HIS A 60 15.76 8.74 12.21
C HIS A 60 15.38 7.28 12.44
N ILE A 61 16.15 6.54 13.23
CA ILE A 61 15.86 5.14 13.60
C ILE A 61 14.51 5.04 14.30
N SER A 62 14.22 5.94 15.25
CA SER A 62 12.93 5.96 15.96
C SER A 62 11.77 6.29 15.03
N LYS A 63 11.96 7.19 14.07
CA LYS A 63 10.94 7.53 13.07
C LYS A 63 10.69 6.38 12.10
N GLU A 64 11.75 5.70 11.66
CA GLU A 64 11.65 4.52 10.79
C GLU A 64 11.04 3.32 11.51
N SER A 65 11.36 3.11 12.79
CA SER A 65 10.73 2.05 13.59
C SER A 65 9.24 2.32 13.77
N ALA A 66 8.84 3.55 14.11
CA ALA A 66 7.44 3.93 14.21
C ALA A 66 6.68 3.73 12.88
N ARG A 67 7.31 4.10 11.75
CA ARG A 67 6.76 3.87 10.41
C ARG A 67 6.65 2.38 10.07
N LYS A 68 7.64 1.58 10.45
CA LYS A 68 7.61 0.13 10.27
C LYS A 68 6.45 -0.48 11.06
N ASP A 69 6.25 -0.06 12.30
CA ASP A 69 5.15 -0.56 13.15
C ASP A 69 3.77 -0.14 12.61
N GLU A 70 3.68 1.06 12.05
CA GLU A 70 2.48 1.55 11.36
C GLU A 70 2.18 0.71 10.12
N LEU A 71 3.17 0.47 9.25
CA LEU A 71 3.03 -0.37 8.06
C LEU A 71 2.68 -1.83 8.43
N VAL A 72 3.32 -2.38 9.46
CA VAL A 72 3.00 -3.73 9.97
C VAL A 72 1.56 -3.78 10.47
N ARG A 73 1.07 -2.73 11.14
CA ARG A 73 -0.32 -2.65 11.61
C ARG A 73 -1.31 -2.55 10.44
N GLU A 74 -0.99 -1.76 9.42
CA GLU A 74 -1.79 -1.61 8.20
C GLU A 74 -1.88 -2.93 7.42
N VAL A 75 -0.74 -3.60 7.22
CA VAL A 75 -0.65 -4.93 6.59
C VAL A 75 -1.32 -6.01 7.44
N ARG A 76 -1.28 -5.90 8.77
CA ARG A 76 -2.01 -6.81 9.67
C ARG A 76 -3.52 -6.63 9.55
N LEU A 77 -4.03 -5.42 9.31
CA LEU A 77 -5.48 -5.21 9.14
C LEU A 77 -5.99 -5.69 7.77
N PHE A 78 -5.17 -5.58 6.73
CA PHE A 78 -5.44 -6.10 5.39
C PHE A 78 -4.18 -6.76 4.84
N PRO A 79 -4.08 -8.10 4.83
CA PRO A 79 -3.00 -8.80 4.14
C PRO A 79 -2.84 -8.24 2.73
N SER A 80 -1.60 -8.04 2.29
CA SER A 80 -1.28 -7.49 0.95
C SER A 80 -1.99 -8.23 -0.19
N GLU A 81 -2.33 -9.50 0.03
CA GLU A 81 -3.10 -10.35 -0.88
C GLU A 81 -4.58 -9.91 -0.99
N ILE A 82 -5.22 -9.53 0.13
CA ILE A 82 -6.59 -8.99 0.13
C ILE A 82 -6.58 -7.58 -0.47
N ALA A 83 -5.56 -6.77 -0.21
CA ALA A 83 -5.42 -5.44 -0.79
C ALA A 83 -5.38 -5.47 -2.33
N GLY A 84 -4.72 -6.47 -2.91
CA GLY A 84 -4.74 -6.74 -4.35
C GLY A 84 -6.14 -7.10 -4.86
N PHE A 85 -6.83 -8.02 -4.19
CA PHE A 85 -8.20 -8.41 -4.54
C PHE A 85 -9.19 -7.25 -4.45
N VAL A 86 -9.08 -6.44 -3.40
CA VAL A 86 -9.85 -5.21 -3.23
C VAL A 86 -9.50 -4.28 -4.39
N LYS A 87 -8.24 -3.91 -4.63
CA LYS A 87 -7.87 -3.00 -5.73
C LYS A 87 -8.43 -3.45 -7.09
N GLU A 88 -8.32 -4.74 -7.42
CA GLU A 88 -8.86 -5.30 -8.66
C GLU A 88 -10.38 -5.28 -8.68
N GLY A 89 -11.05 -5.58 -7.57
CA GLY A 89 -12.50 -5.43 -7.44
C GLY A 89 -12.99 -3.99 -7.65
N ASN A 90 -12.20 -2.96 -7.28
CA ASN A 90 -12.56 -1.56 -7.50
C ASN A 90 -12.49 -1.24 -8.99
N ARG A 91 -11.42 -1.70 -9.64
CA ARG A 91 -11.26 -1.59 -11.08
C ARG A 91 -12.39 -2.29 -11.83
N SER A 92 -12.77 -3.49 -11.41
CA SER A 92 -13.91 -4.22 -11.97
C SER A 92 -15.21 -3.46 -11.79
N ILE A 93 -15.50 -2.92 -10.60
CA ILE A 93 -16.70 -2.09 -10.35
C ILE A 93 -16.73 -0.88 -11.29
N THR A 94 -15.62 -0.12 -11.40
CA THR A 94 -15.56 1.04 -12.30
C THR A 94 -15.76 0.65 -13.76
N THR A 95 -15.28 -0.52 -14.17
CA THR A 95 -15.44 -1.04 -15.53
C THR A 95 -16.89 -1.41 -15.82
N TYR A 96 -17.57 -2.11 -14.89
CA TYR A 96 -19.00 -2.44 -15.04
C TYR A 96 -19.87 -1.19 -15.07
N ILE A 97 -19.56 -0.18 -14.25
CA ILE A 97 -20.25 1.12 -14.30
C ILE A 97 -20.04 1.77 -15.66
N TRP A 98 -18.79 1.83 -16.16
CA TRP A 98 -18.48 2.41 -17.47
C TRP A 98 -19.21 1.72 -18.62
N ILE A 99 -19.32 0.39 -18.60
CA ILE A 99 -20.08 -0.39 -19.59
C ILE A 99 -21.59 -0.15 -19.44
N GLY A 100 -22.10 0.08 -18.23
CA GLY A 100 -23.51 0.33 -17.96
C GLY A 100 -24.01 1.73 -18.35
N VAL A 101 -23.13 2.75 -18.27
CA VAL A 101 -23.45 4.16 -18.61
C VAL A 101 -24.14 4.33 -19.98
N PRO A 102 -23.67 3.75 -21.10
CA PRO A 102 -24.34 3.92 -22.39
C PRO A 102 -25.77 3.35 -22.41
N PHE A 103 -26.02 2.20 -21.78
CA PHE A 103 -27.37 1.64 -21.70
C PHE A 103 -28.29 2.48 -20.82
N LEU A 104 -27.76 3.05 -19.73
CA LEU A 104 -28.49 4.00 -18.90
C LEU A 104 -28.82 5.29 -19.66
N ALA A 105 -27.89 5.80 -20.47
CA ALA A 105 -28.11 6.96 -21.32
C ALA A 105 -29.21 6.72 -22.37
N VAL A 106 -29.25 5.52 -22.98
CA VAL A 106 -30.33 5.11 -23.89
C VAL A 106 -31.68 5.10 -23.17
N LEU A 107 -31.76 4.54 -21.96
CA LEU A 107 -32.99 4.55 -21.16
C LEU A 107 -33.48 5.97 -20.85
N ILE A 108 -32.57 6.85 -20.42
CA ILE A 108 -32.89 8.26 -20.16
C ILE A 108 -33.35 8.96 -21.44
N GLY A 109 -32.69 8.69 -22.57
CA GLY A 109 -33.04 9.25 -23.86
C GLY A 109 -34.44 8.81 -24.33
N ILE A 110 -34.76 7.52 -24.22
CA ILE A 110 -36.09 7.00 -24.55
C ILE A 110 -37.15 7.62 -23.64
N LEU A 111 -36.89 7.71 -22.33
CA LEU A 111 -37.82 8.33 -21.38
C LEU A 111 -38.08 9.80 -21.73
N ALA A 112 -37.03 10.57 -22.06
CA ALA A 112 -37.14 11.95 -22.47
C ALA A 112 -37.93 12.12 -23.78
N LEU A 113 -37.69 11.25 -24.77
CA LEU A 113 -38.41 11.25 -26.04
C LEU A 113 -39.89 10.91 -25.86
N ILE A 114 -40.21 9.89 -25.05
CA ILE A 114 -41.60 9.53 -24.74
C ILE A 114 -42.31 10.70 -24.06
N PHE A 115 -41.65 11.33 -23.08
CA PHE A 115 -42.22 12.47 -22.36
C PHE A 115 -42.45 13.68 -23.28
N ALA A 116 -41.46 14.06 -24.09
CA ALA A 116 -41.59 15.16 -25.05
C ALA A 116 -42.69 14.90 -26.07
N ASN A 117 -42.78 13.68 -26.61
CA ASN A 117 -43.82 13.29 -27.57
C ASN A 117 -45.22 13.25 -26.95
N ALA A 118 -45.33 12.98 -25.65
CA ALA A 118 -46.60 13.05 -24.92
C ALA A 118 -47.05 14.51 -24.70
N VAL A 119 -46.12 15.40 -24.36
CA VAL A 119 -46.39 16.84 -24.21
C VAL A 119 -46.82 17.46 -25.53
N ASN A 120 -46.08 17.20 -26.62
CA ASN A 120 -46.41 17.70 -27.96
C ASN A 120 -47.79 17.21 -28.43
N LEU A 121 -48.12 15.94 -28.15
CA LEU A 121 -49.43 15.41 -28.50
C LEU A 121 -50.57 16.10 -27.72
N THR A 122 -50.34 16.40 -26.45
CA THR A 122 -51.31 17.10 -25.59
C THR A 122 -51.56 18.53 -26.07
N GLN A 123 -50.53 19.21 -26.60
CA GLN A 123 -50.66 20.54 -27.17
C GLN A 123 -51.39 20.51 -28.52
N LEU A 124 -51.01 19.59 -29.41
CA LEU A 124 -51.62 19.45 -30.74
C LEU A 124 -53.11 19.10 -30.66
N TYR A 125 -53.52 18.26 -29.70
CA TYR A 125 -54.93 17.95 -29.46
C TYR A 125 -55.76 19.17 -29.02
N LYS A 126 -55.14 20.16 -28.36
CA LYS A 126 -55.83 21.40 -27.95
C LYS A 126 -55.95 22.42 -29.07
N GLU A 127 -55.07 22.39 -30.07
CA GLU A 127 -55.06 23.35 -31.19
C GLU A 127 -55.91 22.91 -32.38
N VAL A 128 -56.10 21.60 -32.58
CA VAL A 128 -56.80 21.05 -33.75
C VAL A 128 -57.95 20.15 -33.30
N ASP A 129 -59.17 20.69 -33.38
CA ASP A 129 -60.42 20.07 -32.90
C ASP A 129 -60.89 18.85 -33.74
N SER A 130 -60.16 18.50 -34.81
CA SER A 130 -60.51 17.45 -35.77
C SER A 130 -59.53 16.28 -35.80
N ILE A 131 -58.63 16.16 -34.82
CA ILE A 131 -57.69 15.04 -34.76
C ILE A 131 -58.41 13.78 -34.26
N ASP A 132 -58.51 12.78 -35.13
CA ASP A 132 -58.91 11.43 -34.75
C ASP A 132 -57.82 10.78 -33.88
N ILE A 133 -58.13 10.66 -32.58
CA ILE A 133 -57.27 10.05 -31.56
C ILE A 133 -56.89 8.61 -31.93
N TRP A 134 -57.80 7.88 -32.60
CA TRP A 134 -57.58 6.48 -32.94
C TRP A 134 -56.47 6.32 -33.98
N THR A 135 -56.48 7.17 -35.00
CA THR A 135 -55.44 7.21 -36.04
C THR A 135 -54.06 7.54 -35.45
N VAL A 136 -53.99 8.47 -34.49
CA VAL A 136 -52.74 8.80 -33.78
C VAL A 136 -52.25 7.64 -32.92
N PHE A 137 -53.15 6.92 -32.25
CA PHE A 137 -52.77 5.79 -31.42
C PHE A 137 -52.23 4.63 -32.27
N LEU A 138 -52.94 4.27 -33.35
CA LEU A 138 -52.59 3.16 -34.24
C LEU A 138 -51.22 3.37 -34.91
N THR A 139 -50.93 4.60 -35.34
CA THR A 139 -49.65 4.95 -35.99
C THR A 139 -48.46 4.93 -35.04
N ARG A 140 -48.68 5.03 -33.72
CA ARG A 140 -47.63 5.00 -32.70
C ARG A 140 -47.36 3.61 -32.12
N ILE A 141 -48.25 2.62 -32.33
CA ILE A 141 -48.06 1.24 -31.82
C ILE A 141 -46.68 0.66 -32.21
N PRO A 142 -46.21 0.75 -33.47
CA PRO A 142 -44.89 0.20 -33.84
C PRO A 142 -43.74 0.86 -33.06
N PHE A 143 -43.81 2.18 -32.84
CA PHE A 143 -42.80 2.91 -32.08
C PHE A 143 -42.83 2.56 -30.59
N VAL A 144 -44.02 2.38 -30.01
CA VAL A 144 -44.17 1.97 -28.60
C VAL A 144 -43.62 0.56 -28.41
N LEU A 145 -43.85 -0.37 -29.34
CA LEU A 145 -43.30 -1.72 -29.28
C LEU A 145 -41.76 -1.72 -29.31
N VAL A 146 -41.16 -0.92 -30.19
CA VAL A 146 -39.70 -0.75 -30.23
C VAL A 146 -39.17 -0.14 -28.93
N ALA A 147 -39.86 0.86 -28.38
CA ALA A 147 -39.48 1.47 -27.12
C ALA A 147 -39.53 0.47 -25.95
N ILE A 148 -40.58 -0.35 -25.87
CA ILE A 148 -40.70 -1.41 -24.85
C ILE A 148 -39.54 -2.40 -24.97
N ALA A 149 -39.24 -2.89 -26.18
CA ALA A 149 -38.14 -3.82 -26.40
C ALA A 149 -36.78 -3.23 -26.02
N LEU A 150 -36.53 -1.96 -26.34
CA LEU A 150 -35.29 -1.27 -25.97
C LEU A 150 -35.19 -1.03 -24.46
N ILE A 151 -36.30 -0.69 -23.80
CA ILE A 151 -36.36 -0.52 -22.35
C ILE A 151 -36.08 -1.84 -21.65
N GLU A 152 -36.70 -2.94 -22.11
CA GLU A 152 -36.51 -4.26 -21.53
C GLU A 152 -35.06 -4.76 -21.72
N ALA A 153 -34.52 -4.68 -22.93
CA ALA A 153 -33.15 -5.12 -23.22
C ALA A 153 -32.11 -4.30 -22.43
N SER A 154 -32.23 -2.97 -22.43
CA SER A 154 -31.30 -2.09 -21.74
C SER A 154 -31.45 -2.21 -20.22
N GLY A 155 -32.69 -2.32 -19.73
CA GLY A 155 -32.99 -2.53 -18.32
C GLY A 155 -32.45 -3.85 -17.79
N TYR A 156 -32.56 -4.93 -18.57
CA TYR A 156 -31.98 -6.24 -18.22
C TYR A 156 -30.46 -6.17 -18.08
N ILE A 157 -29.77 -5.53 -19.05
CA ILE A 157 -28.31 -5.38 -19.03
C ILE A 157 -27.86 -4.54 -17.83
N VAL A 158 -28.46 -3.36 -17.64
CA VAL A 158 -28.13 -2.47 -16.52
C VAL A 158 -28.42 -3.15 -15.18
N GLY A 159 -29.56 -3.82 -15.05
CA GLY A 159 -29.92 -4.58 -13.86
C GLY A 159 -28.87 -5.65 -13.53
N ARG A 160 -28.47 -6.46 -14.53
CA ARG A 160 -27.46 -7.50 -14.34
C ARG A 160 -26.09 -6.94 -13.95
N LEU A 161 -25.67 -5.84 -14.57
CA LEU A 161 -24.43 -5.14 -14.21
C LEU A 161 -24.49 -4.59 -12.77
N ALA A 162 -25.63 -4.02 -12.36
CA ALA A 162 -25.83 -3.53 -11.01
C ALA A 162 -25.79 -4.67 -9.97
N PHE A 163 -26.43 -5.81 -10.26
CA PHE A 163 -26.34 -7.00 -9.42
C PHE A 163 -24.90 -7.49 -9.27
N GLU A 164 -24.12 -7.49 -10.35
CA GLU A 164 -22.71 -7.90 -10.31
C GLU A 164 -21.86 -6.96 -9.46
N VAL A 165 -22.08 -5.63 -9.58
CA VAL A 165 -21.44 -4.63 -8.72
C VAL A 165 -21.77 -4.85 -7.24
N ILE A 166 -23.05 -5.09 -6.92
CA ILE A 166 -23.49 -5.39 -5.55
C ILE A 166 -22.83 -6.67 -5.04
N ARG A 167 -22.75 -7.71 -5.89
CA ARG A 167 -22.11 -9.00 -5.56
C ARG A 167 -20.63 -8.81 -5.20
N ILE A 168 -19.87 -8.06 -6.00
CA ILE A 168 -18.46 -7.75 -5.73
C ILE A 168 -18.30 -6.98 -4.42
N ASN A 169 -19.17 -6.00 -4.16
CA ASN A 169 -19.12 -5.23 -2.92
C ASN A 169 -19.40 -6.13 -1.70
N ARG A 170 -20.42 -6.99 -1.80
CA ARG A 170 -20.74 -7.96 -0.74
C ARG A 170 -19.56 -8.89 -0.44
N GLN A 171 -18.89 -9.42 -1.47
CA GLN A 171 -17.69 -10.26 -1.30
C GLN A 171 -16.58 -9.54 -0.53
N ARG A 172 -16.34 -8.26 -0.82
CA ARG A 172 -15.34 -7.47 -0.08
C ARG A 172 -15.67 -7.31 1.39
N VAL A 173 -16.94 -7.04 1.70
CA VAL A 173 -17.40 -6.93 3.09
C VAL A 173 -17.20 -8.26 3.82
N GLU A 174 -17.46 -9.38 3.15
CA GLU A 174 -17.23 -10.71 3.71
C GLU A 174 -15.72 -10.98 3.96
N PHE A 175 -14.83 -10.63 3.03
CA PHE A 175 -13.38 -10.75 3.25
C PHE A 175 -12.88 -9.88 4.41
N ALA A 176 -13.40 -8.66 4.56
CA ALA A 176 -13.06 -7.80 5.69
C ALA A 176 -13.49 -8.44 7.03
N LYS A 177 -14.68 -9.03 7.10
CA LYS A 177 -15.16 -9.75 8.29
C LYS A 177 -14.27 -10.94 8.62
N LEU A 178 -13.88 -11.74 7.62
CA LEU A 178 -12.98 -12.89 7.84
C LEU A 178 -11.62 -12.46 8.37
N SER A 179 -11.07 -11.36 7.86
CA SER A 179 -9.79 -10.83 8.32
C SER A 179 -9.84 -10.38 9.79
N ILE A 180 -10.93 -9.74 10.20
CA ILE A 180 -11.16 -9.34 11.59
C ILE A 180 -11.30 -10.58 12.49
N ILE A 181 -12.11 -11.58 12.08
CA ILE A 181 -12.28 -12.81 12.85
C ILE A 181 -10.95 -13.53 13.03
N ALA A 182 -10.15 -13.65 11.97
CA ALA A 182 -8.84 -14.28 12.05
C ALA A 182 -7.93 -13.56 13.04
N LYS A 183 -7.91 -12.22 13.01
CA LYS A 183 -7.14 -11.41 13.94
C LYS A 183 -7.60 -11.62 15.38
N ASP A 184 -8.90 -11.60 15.64
CA ASP A 184 -9.47 -11.73 16.98
C ASP A 184 -9.21 -13.14 17.55
N VAL A 185 -9.35 -14.18 16.72
CA VAL A 185 -9.09 -15.57 17.12
C VAL A 185 -7.60 -15.77 17.40
N SER A 186 -6.70 -15.27 16.55
CA SER A 186 -5.25 -15.40 16.78
C SER A 186 -4.77 -14.57 17.96
N ALA A 187 -5.34 -13.39 18.20
CA ALA A 187 -5.08 -12.60 19.40
C ALA A 187 -5.58 -13.32 20.68
N ALA A 188 -6.77 -13.93 20.63
CA ALA A 188 -7.30 -14.71 21.73
C ALA A 188 -6.51 -16.00 21.98
N ALA A 189 -5.98 -16.64 20.93
CA ALA A 189 -5.11 -17.81 21.04
C ALA A 189 -3.75 -17.43 21.66
N ALA A 190 -3.15 -16.33 21.21
CA ALA A 190 -1.91 -15.79 21.77
C ALA A 190 -2.05 -15.45 23.26
N ALA A 191 -3.18 -14.89 23.68
CA ALA A 191 -3.45 -14.56 25.09
C ALA A 191 -3.58 -15.80 26.00
N ARG A 192 -3.81 -16.99 25.43
CA ARG A 192 -3.97 -18.25 26.17
C ARG A 192 -2.67 -19.06 26.27
N VAL A 193 -1.67 -18.74 25.46
CA VAL A 193 -0.38 -19.46 25.45
C VAL A 193 0.68 -18.57 26.11
N GLU A 194 1.09 -18.92 27.32
CA GLU A 194 2.24 -18.29 27.96
C GLU A 194 3.49 -18.62 27.12
N ASN A 195 4.19 -17.57 26.65
CA ASN A 195 5.43 -17.59 25.86
C ASN A 195 5.31 -17.63 24.32
N MET A 196 4.19 -17.21 23.71
CA MET A 196 4.24 -16.90 22.26
C MET A 196 4.97 -15.58 22.01
N THR A 197 5.98 -15.62 21.14
CA THR A 197 6.65 -14.42 20.63
C THR A 197 5.73 -13.68 19.64
N GLU A 198 5.87 -12.36 19.49
CA GLU A 198 5.04 -11.57 18.55
C GLU A 198 5.11 -12.07 17.10
N GLN A 199 6.20 -12.74 16.74
CA GLN A 199 6.42 -13.29 15.41
C GLN A 199 5.61 -14.57 15.19
N GLU A 200 5.53 -15.44 16.19
CA GLU A 200 4.70 -16.67 16.14
C GLU A 200 3.20 -16.34 16.14
N VAL A 201 2.79 -15.30 16.88
CA VAL A 201 1.40 -14.81 16.84
C VAL A 201 1.04 -14.33 15.44
N PHE A 202 1.95 -13.60 14.79
CA PHE A 202 1.74 -13.09 13.44
C PHE A 202 1.69 -14.19 12.39
N GLU A 203 2.53 -15.21 12.52
CA GLU A 203 2.51 -16.36 11.61
C GLU A 203 1.21 -17.17 11.76
N ALA A 204 0.77 -17.43 13.00
CA ALA A 204 -0.51 -18.07 13.28
C ALA A 204 -1.71 -17.25 12.77
N GLU A 205 -1.66 -15.92 12.91
CA GLU A 205 -2.67 -15.00 12.35
C GLU A 205 -2.73 -15.08 10.82
N THR A 206 -1.57 -15.09 10.17
CA THR A 206 -1.48 -15.17 8.71
C THR A 206 -1.98 -16.51 8.20
N GLN A 207 -1.61 -17.61 8.88
CA GLN A 207 -2.06 -18.95 8.53
C GLN A 207 -3.57 -19.11 8.68
N LEU A 208 -4.15 -18.61 9.77
CA LEU A 208 -5.60 -18.65 10.00
C LEU A 208 -6.37 -17.81 8.97
N LYS A 209 -5.85 -16.62 8.61
CA LYS A 209 -6.43 -15.80 7.53
C LYS A 209 -6.47 -16.57 6.22
N MET A 210 -5.37 -17.23 5.85
CA MET A 210 -5.29 -18.02 4.63
C MET A 210 -6.24 -19.22 4.62
N GLU A 211 -6.40 -19.88 5.76
CA GLU A 211 -7.32 -21.02 5.90
C GLU A 211 -8.79 -20.58 5.79
N LEU A 212 -9.17 -19.49 6.48
CA LEU A 212 -10.51 -18.91 6.39
C LEU A 212 -10.83 -18.39 4.99
N LEU A 213 -9.86 -17.77 4.32
CA LEU A 213 -10.00 -17.34 2.92
C LEU A 213 -10.16 -18.54 1.98
N ARG A 214 -9.38 -19.61 2.18
CA ARG A 214 -9.48 -20.83 1.37
C ARG A 214 -10.86 -21.48 1.54
N GLU A 215 -11.35 -21.58 2.76
CA GLU A 215 -12.66 -22.17 3.05
C GLU A 215 -13.81 -21.30 2.51
N HIS A 216 -13.73 -19.97 2.68
CA HIS A 216 -14.68 -19.05 2.07
C HIS A 216 -14.66 -19.18 0.55
N MET A 217 -13.48 -19.19 -0.07
CA MET A 217 -13.34 -19.38 -1.52
C MET A 217 -13.84 -20.73 -2.00
N LYS A 218 -13.70 -21.82 -1.24
CA LYS A 218 -14.23 -23.15 -1.61
C LYS A 218 -15.75 -23.17 -1.70
N ASN A 219 -16.44 -22.34 -0.92
CA ASN A 219 -17.88 -22.16 -1.04
C ASN A 219 -18.30 -21.39 -2.32
N TYR A 220 -17.37 -20.68 -2.97
CA TYR A 220 -17.63 -19.87 -4.18
C TYR A 220 -17.02 -20.45 -5.46
N VAL A 221 -15.90 -21.15 -5.36
CA VAL A 221 -15.23 -21.93 -6.39
C VAL A 221 -15.60 -23.36 -6.07
N GLY A 222 -16.60 -23.92 -6.76
CA GLY A 222 -17.15 -25.24 -6.46
C GLY A 222 -16.08 -26.32 -6.21
N ASP A 223 -16.45 -27.39 -5.50
CA ASP A 223 -15.60 -28.45 -4.90
C ASP A 223 -14.49 -29.10 -5.77
N GLU A 224 -14.34 -28.72 -7.04
CA GLU A 224 -13.40 -29.26 -8.02
C GLU A 224 -12.18 -28.35 -8.28
N PHE A 225 -11.67 -27.61 -7.29
CA PHE A 225 -10.35 -26.98 -7.45
C PHE A 225 -9.24 -28.02 -7.31
N GLU A 226 -8.89 -28.69 -8.42
CA GLU A 226 -7.73 -29.57 -8.51
C GLU A 226 -6.48 -28.74 -8.88
N TYR A 227 -5.57 -28.56 -7.92
CA TYR A 227 -4.28 -27.89 -8.15
C TYR A 227 -3.42 -28.72 -9.11
N LYS A 228 -3.53 -28.45 -10.41
CA LYS A 228 -2.57 -28.92 -11.41
C LYS A 228 -1.39 -27.97 -11.40
N GLY A 229 -0.42 -28.26 -10.54
CA GLY A 229 0.81 -27.49 -10.39
C GLY A 229 1.48 -27.17 -11.72
N THR A 230 2.24 -26.08 -11.73
CA THR A 230 3.02 -25.55 -12.87
C THR A 230 3.68 -26.70 -13.64
N GLY A 231 3.56 -26.69 -14.97
CA GLY A 231 3.78 -27.83 -15.89
C GLY A 231 5.05 -28.68 -15.71
N PHE A 232 5.99 -28.26 -14.87
CA PHE A 232 7.13 -29.03 -14.38
C PHE A 232 6.72 -30.24 -13.51
N ILE A 233 5.73 -30.11 -12.61
CA ILE A 233 5.28 -31.24 -11.77
C ILE A 233 4.44 -32.22 -12.60
N ALA A 234 3.64 -31.72 -13.55
CA ALA A 234 2.93 -32.57 -14.51
C ALA A 234 3.89 -33.33 -15.44
N ALA A 235 5.01 -32.71 -15.84
CA ALA A 235 6.06 -33.38 -16.61
C ALA A 235 6.79 -34.44 -15.78
N ILE A 236 7.12 -34.16 -14.51
CA ILE A 236 7.76 -35.14 -13.62
C ILE A 236 6.82 -36.31 -13.31
N LYS A 237 5.52 -36.06 -13.08
CA LYS A 237 4.52 -37.12 -12.90
C LYS A 237 4.33 -37.95 -14.17
N GLY A 238 4.29 -37.31 -15.35
CA GLY A 238 4.21 -38.00 -16.64
C GLY A 238 5.45 -38.84 -16.99
N VAL A 239 6.64 -38.41 -16.55
CA VAL A 239 7.88 -39.18 -16.68
C VAL A 239 7.94 -40.32 -15.65
N ALA A 240 7.48 -40.09 -14.42
CA ALA A 240 7.38 -41.11 -13.38
C ALA A 240 6.37 -42.21 -13.73
N ASP A 241 5.21 -41.87 -14.29
CA ASP A 241 4.21 -42.85 -14.77
C ASP A 241 4.69 -43.65 -15.98
N ARG A 242 5.57 -43.08 -16.82
CA ARG A 242 6.22 -43.81 -17.92
C ARG A 242 7.34 -44.73 -17.45
N LEU A 243 7.99 -44.43 -16.32
CA LEU A 243 9.02 -45.27 -15.71
C LEU A 243 8.43 -46.38 -14.83
N SER A 244 7.23 -46.19 -14.26
CA SER A 244 6.54 -47.22 -13.47
C SER A 244 5.87 -48.29 -14.34
N ARG A 245 5.47 -47.94 -15.57
CA ARG A 245 5.09 -48.91 -16.60
C ARG A 245 6.33 -49.52 -17.26
N LYS A 246 6.99 -50.46 -16.57
CA LYS A 246 7.84 -51.44 -17.26
C LYS A 246 6.96 -52.30 -18.17
N PRO A 247 7.43 -52.66 -19.38
CA PRO A 247 6.73 -53.59 -20.23
C PRO A 247 6.81 -54.99 -19.60
N THR A 248 5.66 -55.53 -19.23
CA THR A 248 5.47 -56.98 -19.21
C THR A 248 5.13 -57.39 -20.64
N GLU A 249 6.07 -58.14 -21.22
CA GLU A 249 6.08 -58.85 -22.51
C GLU A 249 6.37 -58.03 -23.78
#